data_AF-A0A5C7LI29-F1
#
_entry.id   AF-A0A5C7LI29-F1
#
_cell.length_a   1.000
_cell.length_b   1.000
_cell.length_c   1.000
_cell.angle_alpha   90.00
_cell.angle_beta   90.00
_cell.angle_gamma   90.00
#
_symmetry.space_group_name_H-M   'P 1'
#
loop_
_entity.id
_entity.type
_entity.pdbx_description
1 polymer ?
#
loop_
_entity_poly.entity_id
_entity_poly.type
_entity_poly.pdbx_seq_one_letter_code
_entity_poly.pdbx_strand_id
1 'polypeptide(L)'
;MARITQYTREATPTAVNAGRQATAQDMGGNQAGLYAQAEAARSTAQASDQAGEVAARIETKRRNRIDVINMARMTDSFYNDAFSEYNRTLSEQDIIDPATAEKFNETIRSKSAEILSTFQGSPDAKAKLESEIMNQASAFTRQMTAASMSAQRKFLLDKAGGKITSLAQQIPEDPTKFNEIMMQADAVISDFSPGLYAEDEEAMRRAARSQVSLSALNTYIDRGMYEEANELIDNNPAILESIEPGTQRRLLTDIDTGLKERKKTFDEVNKKRDLLRIGEEMTGQKVDPISALNFLMDANFKKPDQEIIQDVANIYKINPEDVPAEIVLKIKHPDLKLNSEEVDPNKDYGPGNKLTISGLNKKLSPVVLSAEQTRIQMQMMQASVEQARAGNKVAGQGAVTAFKKMLDPNSAVMEGEITMVAAAEGLAGRLDKMFDPGKPVSTEQLAELEAFADDFTKRLMESKKKRIDQILIESDSRGFRRIDIGLPETVYKDIFGTDVVGEIKPDAPAPAGLEKLSDDELQRMLDEMGGAQ
;
A
#
# COMPACT_ATOMS: atom_id res chain seq x y z
N MET A 1 -12.10 -1.91 14.60
CA MET A 1 -13.17 -2.70 15.27
C MET A 1 -13.76 -3.69 14.28
N ALA A 2 -13.19 -4.90 14.17
CA ALA A 2 -13.71 -5.94 13.30
C ALA A 2 -14.92 -6.59 13.96
N ARG A 3 -16.08 -6.54 13.31
CA ARG A 3 -17.29 -7.24 13.75
C ARG A 3 -17.05 -8.74 13.62
N ILE A 4 -17.07 -9.43 14.75
CA ILE A 4 -17.21 -10.88 14.79
C ILE A 4 -18.56 -11.20 14.14
N THR A 5 -18.52 -11.72 12.92
CA THR A 5 -19.71 -12.22 12.22
C THR A 5 -20.18 -13.46 12.97
N GLN A 6 -21.17 -13.28 13.84
CA GLN A 6 -21.88 -14.37 14.49
C GLN A 6 -22.60 -15.18 13.41
N TYR A 7 -22.08 -16.37 13.11
CA TYR A 7 -22.87 -17.41 12.46
C TYR A 7 -23.82 -17.99 13.51
N THR A 8 -24.94 -17.32 13.73
CA THR A 8 -26.14 -17.97 14.24
C THR A 8 -26.59 -18.97 13.17
N ARG A 9 -26.14 -20.22 13.30
CA ARG A 9 -26.92 -21.34 12.74
C ARG A 9 -28.22 -21.36 13.51
N GLU A 10 -29.27 -20.76 12.92
CA GLU A 10 -30.63 -21.07 13.28
C GLU A 10 -30.78 -22.59 13.21
N ALA A 11 -30.87 -23.23 14.37
CA ALA A 11 -31.37 -24.59 14.46
C ALA A 11 -32.85 -24.50 14.09
N THR A 12 -33.17 -24.61 12.81
CA THR A 12 -34.52 -24.97 12.38
C THR A 12 -34.91 -26.25 13.11
N PRO A 13 -35.99 -26.25 13.91
CA PRO A 13 -36.50 -27.47 14.50
C PRO A 13 -36.94 -28.38 13.36
N THR A 14 -36.15 -29.42 13.10
CA THR A 14 -36.49 -30.46 12.13
C THR A 14 -37.84 -31.04 12.50
N ALA A 15 -38.79 -30.92 11.59
CA ALA A 15 -40.17 -31.32 11.73
C ALA A 15 -40.31 -32.79 12.15
N VAL A 16 -40.63 -33.03 13.42
CA VAL A 16 -41.27 -34.27 13.89
C VAL A 16 -42.77 -34.01 13.91
N ASN A 17 -43.37 -33.77 12.74
CA ASN A 17 -44.82 -33.65 12.59
C ASN A 17 -45.27 -33.95 11.14
N ALA A 18 -44.84 -35.08 10.61
CA ALA A 18 -45.48 -35.71 9.47
C ALA A 18 -46.26 -36.94 10.00
N GLY A 19 -47.51 -36.73 10.40
CA GLY A 19 -48.36 -37.85 10.86
C GLY A 19 -49.60 -37.51 11.69
N ARG A 20 -49.95 -36.25 11.92
CA ARG A 20 -51.21 -35.89 12.62
C ARG A 20 -51.97 -34.78 11.89
N GLN A 21 -52.50 -35.10 10.71
CA GLN A 21 -53.70 -34.46 10.18
C GLN A 21 -54.69 -35.56 9.77
N ALA A 22 -55.24 -36.24 10.77
CA ALA A 22 -56.57 -36.80 10.64
C ALA A 22 -57.55 -35.69 11.05
N THR A 23 -58.19 -35.10 10.06
CA THR A 23 -59.26 -34.11 10.22
C THR A 23 -60.33 -34.65 11.18
N ALA A 24 -60.69 -33.83 12.17
CA ALA A 24 -61.78 -34.10 13.12
C ALA A 24 -63.18 -34.27 12.47
N GLN A 25 -63.28 -34.22 11.14
CA GLN A 25 -64.47 -34.55 10.36
C GLN A 25 -64.66 -36.05 10.07
N ASP A 26 -63.64 -36.89 10.27
CA ASP A 26 -63.71 -38.32 9.88
C ASP A 26 -63.91 -39.29 11.06
N MET A 27 -64.03 -38.76 12.29
CA MET A 27 -64.40 -39.54 13.48
C MET A 27 -65.91 -39.53 13.77
N GLY A 28 -66.72 -38.98 12.85
CA GLY A 28 -68.18 -39.05 12.83
C GLY A 28 -68.71 -40.42 12.42
N GLY A 29 -68.12 -41.50 12.95
CA GLY A 29 -68.57 -42.87 12.73
C GLY A 29 -69.92 -43.14 13.41
N ASN A 30 -70.99 -42.87 12.69
CA ASN A 30 -72.24 -43.62 12.68
C ASN A 30 -72.85 -43.99 14.05
N GLN A 31 -73.03 -43.01 14.96
CA GLN A 31 -73.91 -43.19 16.12
C GLN A 31 -75.33 -43.59 15.67
N ALA A 32 -75.82 -43.01 14.57
CA ALA A 32 -77.14 -43.34 14.01
C ALA A 32 -77.25 -44.80 13.52
N GLY A 33 -76.21 -45.36 12.91
CA GLY A 33 -76.19 -46.78 12.48
C GLY A 33 -76.17 -47.78 13.65
N LEU A 34 -75.51 -47.43 14.76
CA LEU A 34 -75.47 -48.26 15.98
C LEU A 34 -76.78 -48.20 16.78
N TYR A 35 -77.43 -47.03 16.85
CA TYR A 35 -78.77 -46.91 17.44
C TYR A 35 -79.82 -47.66 16.61
N ALA A 36 -79.75 -47.59 15.27
CA ALA A 36 -80.65 -48.33 14.38
C ALA A 36 -80.49 -49.87 14.50
N GLN A 37 -79.28 -50.37 14.77
CA GLN A 37 -79.03 -51.80 15.00
C GLN A 37 -79.53 -52.27 16.38
N ALA A 38 -79.45 -51.40 17.40
CA ALA A 38 -79.98 -51.67 18.74
C ALA A 38 -81.53 -51.67 18.77
N GLU A 39 -82.16 -50.86 17.92
CA GLU A 39 -83.61 -50.79 17.79
C GLU A 39 -84.17 -52.00 17.01
N ALA A 40 -83.47 -52.45 15.97
CA ALA A 40 -83.81 -53.68 15.24
C ALA A 40 -83.70 -54.95 16.12
N ALA A 41 -82.73 -54.99 17.03
CA ALA A 41 -82.50 -56.12 17.95
C ALA A 41 -83.58 -56.29 19.03
N ARG A 42 -84.43 -55.28 19.29
CA ARG A 42 -85.53 -55.39 20.27
C ARG A 42 -86.73 -56.21 19.79
N SER A 43 -86.78 -56.64 18.52
CA SER A 43 -87.99 -57.22 17.89
C SER A 43 -88.06 -58.75 17.83
N THR A 44 -87.06 -59.51 18.31
CA THR A 44 -87.05 -60.99 18.19
C THR A 44 -86.39 -61.71 19.37
N ALA A 45 -87.02 -62.77 19.90
CA ALA A 45 -86.60 -63.50 21.10
C ALA A 45 -85.28 -64.30 20.99
N GLN A 46 -84.67 -64.44 19.80
CA GLN A 46 -83.29 -64.93 19.61
C GLN A 46 -82.23 -63.82 19.80
N ALA A 47 -82.64 -62.58 20.05
CA ALA A 47 -81.75 -61.45 20.21
C ALA A 47 -81.10 -61.32 21.60
N SER A 48 -81.47 -62.13 22.60
CA SER A 48 -80.91 -61.98 23.96
C SER A 48 -79.40 -62.28 24.01
N ASP A 49 -78.95 -63.35 23.36
CA ASP A 49 -77.52 -63.74 23.37
C ASP A 49 -76.68 -62.85 22.42
N GLN A 50 -77.23 -62.47 21.26
CA GLN A 50 -76.56 -61.55 20.33
C GLN A 50 -76.58 -60.09 20.82
N ALA A 51 -77.61 -59.64 21.52
CA ALA A 51 -77.66 -58.32 22.14
C ALA A 51 -76.68 -58.23 23.32
N GLY A 52 -76.47 -59.31 24.07
CA GLY A 52 -75.43 -59.39 25.10
C GLY A 52 -74.02 -59.21 24.51
N GLU A 53 -73.73 -59.87 23.39
CA GLU A 53 -72.44 -59.77 22.71
C GLU A 53 -72.21 -58.40 22.04
N VAL A 54 -73.24 -57.83 21.41
CA VAL A 54 -73.20 -56.48 20.83
C VAL A 54 -73.06 -55.41 21.91
N ALA A 55 -73.79 -55.53 23.02
CA ALA A 55 -73.67 -54.62 24.16
C ALA A 55 -72.28 -54.69 24.81
N ALA A 56 -71.71 -55.90 24.95
CA ALA A 56 -70.35 -56.08 25.44
C ALA A 56 -69.31 -55.42 24.51
N ARG A 57 -69.42 -55.59 23.18
CA ARG A 57 -68.53 -54.94 22.20
C ARG A 57 -68.66 -53.40 22.22
N ILE A 58 -69.88 -52.88 22.38
CA ILE A 58 -70.12 -51.43 22.50
C ILE A 58 -69.48 -50.89 23.78
N GLU A 59 -69.62 -51.57 24.91
CA GLU A 59 -69.01 -51.14 26.17
C GLU A 59 -67.48 -51.22 26.14
N THR A 60 -66.89 -52.27 25.53
CA THR A 60 -65.43 -52.34 25.29
C THR A 60 -64.95 -51.19 24.42
N LYS A 61 -65.64 -50.89 23.31
CA LYS A 61 -65.30 -49.72 22.46
C LYS A 61 -65.43 -48.40 23.22
N ARG A 62 -66.46 -48.26 24.08
CA ARG A 62 -66.66 -47.06 24.91
C ARG A 62 -65.51 -46.87 25.90
N ARG A 63 -65.11 -47.94 26.61
CA ARG A 63 -63.96 -47.92 27.53
C ARG A 63 -62.65 -47.59 26.81
N ASN A 64 -62.38 -48.26 25.69
CA ASN A 64 -61.19 -47.97 24.88
C ASN A 64 -61.15 -46.51 24.39
N ARG A 65 -62.31 -45.95 24.02
CA ARG A 65 -62.39 -44.54 23.61
C ARG A 65 -62.10 -43.58 24.77
N ILE A 66 -62.62 -43.87 25.97
CA ILE A 66 -62.34 -43.08 27.17
C ILE A 66 -60.83 -43.13 27.50
N ASP A 67 -60.23 -44.31 27.44
CA ASP A 67 -58.79 -44.50 27.68
C ASP A 67 -57.93 -43.70 26.69
N VAL A 68 -58.23 -43.77 25.39
CA VAL A 68 -57.49 -43.01 24.37
C VAL A 68 -57.64 -41.50 24.55
N ILE A 69 -58.86 -41.01 24.87
CA ILE A 69 -59.09 -39.57 25.12
C ILE A 69 -58.32 -39.11 26.35
N ASN A 70 -58.37 -39.88 27.44
CA ASN A 70 -57.67 -39.54 28.68
C ASN A 70 -56.15 -39.58 28.48
N MET A 71 -55.64 -40.58 27.77
CA MET A 71 -54.22 -40.68 27.42
C MET A 71 -53.78 -39.46 26.60
N ALA A 72 -54.52 -39.09 25.55
CA ALA A 72 -54.21 -37.91 24.74
C ALA A 72 -54.18 -36.62 25.56
N ARG A 73 -55.18 -36.40 26.43
CA ARG A 73 -55.22 -35.23 27.33
C ARG A 73 -54.02 -35.18 28.28
N MET A 74 -53.65 -36.31 28.87
CA MET A 74 -52.52 -36.40 29.80
C MET A 74 -51.18 -36.20 29.08
N THR A 75 -51.02 -36.77 27.89
CA THR A 75 -49.86 -36.54 27.03
C THR A 75 -49.73 -35.07 26.66
N ASP A 76 -50.82 -34.42 26.22
CA ASP A 76 -50.79 -32.99 25.86
C ASP A 76 -50.52 -32.11 27.09
N SER A 77 -51.09 -32.45 28.25
CA SER A 77 -50.83 -31.75 29.51
C SER A 77 -49.36 -31.83 29.91
N PHE A 78 -48.76 -33.02 29.85
CA PHE A 78 -47.33 -33.19 30.13
C PHE A 78 -46.47 -32.37 29.19
N TYR A 79 -46.75 -32.44 27.89
CA TYR A 79 -45.99 -31.71 26.89
C TYR A 79 -46.01 -30.20 27.17
N ASN A 80 -47.19 -29.63 27.42
CA ASN A 80 -47.34 -28.19 27.69
C ASN A 80 -46.60 -27.77 28.97
N ASP A 81 -46.70 -28.57 30.03
CA ASP A 81 -46.00 -28.32 31.28
C ASP A 81 -44.47 -28.40 31.12
N ALA A 82 -43.99 -29.44 30.45
CA ALA A 82 -42.56 -29.65 30.19
C ALA A 82 -42.00 -28.56 29.28
N PHE A 83 -42.74 -28.17 28.24
CA PHE A 83 -42.37 -27.08 27.35
C PHE A 83 -42.35 -25.73 28.07
N SER A 84 -43.34 -25.45 28.91
CA SER A 84 -43.38 -24.23 29.72
C SER A 84 -42.19 -24.17 30.68
N GLU A 85 -41.89 -25.26 31.38
CA GLU A 85 -40.76 -25.33 32.30
C GLU A 85 -39.42 -25.23 31.55
N TYR A 86 -39.31 -25.82 30.36
CA TYR A 86 -38.12 -25.72 29.51
C TYR A 86 -37.83 -24.27 29.13
N ASN A 87 -38.84 -23.57 28.60
CA ASN A 87 -38.69 -22.15 28.22
C ASN A 87 -38.41 -21.27 29.43
N ARG A 88 -39.09 -21.51 30.56
CA ARG A 88 -38.88 -20.77 31.80
C ARG A 88 -37.44 -20.89 32.30
N THR A 89 -36.92 -22.11 32.34
CA THR A 89 -35.53 -22.35 32.77
C THR A 89 -34.53 -21.71 31.81
N LEU A 90 -34.77 -21.75 30.49
CA LEU A 90 -33.89 -21.08 29.53
C LEU A 90 -33.89 -19.56 29.66
N SER A 91 -35.03 -18.94 29.98
CA SER A 91 -35.15 -17.48 30.02
C SER A 91 -34.86 -16.86 31.37
N GLU A 92 -35.12 -17.57 32.47
CA GLU A 92 -35.10 -17.00 33.82
C GLU A 92 -33.94 -17.50 34.69
N GLN A 93 -33.33 -18.64 34.34
CA GLN A 93 -32.30 -19.27 35.16
C GLN A 93 -30.94 -19.26 34.47
N ASP A 94 -29.88 -19.39 35.27
CA ASP A 94 -28.53 -19.54 34.75
C ASP A 94 -28.30 -20.99 34.29
N ILE A 95 -28.49 -21.22 33.00
CA ILE A 95 -28.26 -22.53 32.37
C ILE A 95 -26.77 -22.88 32.23
N ILE A 96 -25.86 -21.95 32.57
CA ILE A 96 -24.42 -22.24 32.66
C ILE A 96 -24.14 -23.08 33.91
N ASP A 97 -24.90 -22.87 34.99
CA ASP A 97 -24.80 -23.68 36.21
C ASP A 97 -25.32 -25.11 35.95
N PRO A 98 -24.47 -26.15 36.12
CA PRO A 98 -24.90 -27.54 35.99
C PRO A 98 -26.12 -27.90 36.86
N ALA A 99 -26.24 -27.29 38.04
CA ALA A 99 -27.34 -27.55 38.96
C ALA A 99 -28.72 -27.14 38.37
N THR A 100 -28.76 -26.15 37.48
CA THR A 100 -29.98 -25.71 36.80
C THR A 100 -30.54 -26.82 35.90
N ALA A 101 -29.67 -27.48 35.13
CA ALA A 101 -30.08 -28.58 34.25
C ALA A 101 -30.50 -29.82 35.05
N GLU A 102 -29.81 -30.12 36.16
CA GLU A 102 -30.18 -31.20 37.07
C GLU A 102 -31.57 -30.98 37.68
N LYS A 103 -31.82 -29.78 38.20
CA LYS A 103 -33.12 -29.40 38.77
C LYS A 103 -34.25 -29.46 37.74
N PHE A 104 -34.00 -29.05 36.50
CA PHE A 104 -34.95 -29.22 35.41
C PHE A 104 -35.28 -30.70 35.20
N ASN A 105 -34.27 -31.56 35.13
CA ASN A 105 -34.45 -33.00 34.92
C ASN A 105 -35.25 -33.64 36.06
N GLU A 106 -35.01 -33.24 37.31
CA GLU A 106 -35.80 -33.66 38.47
C GLU A 106 -37.27 -33.21 38.36
N THR A 107 -37.50 -31.96 37.94
CA THR A 107 -38.84 -31.40 37.76
C THR A 107 -39.62 -32.17 36.68
N ILE A 108 -38.99 -32.49 35.55
CA ILE A 108 -39.61 -33.27 34.47
C ILE A 108 -39.93 -34.70 34.93
N ARG A 109 -39.05 -35.34 35.70
CA ARG A 109 -39.30 -36.67 36.27
C ARG A 109 -40.46 -36.65 37.27
N SER A 110 -40.51 -35.63 38.13
CA SER A 110 -41.59 -35.44 39.11
C SER A 110 -42.95 -35.26 38.42
N LYS A 111 -43.03 -34.38 37.40
CA LYS A 111 -44.23 -34.20 36.58
C LYS A 111 -44.67 -35.47 35.85
N SER A 112 -43.71 -36.24 35.34
CA SER A 112 -43.98 -37.53 34.70
C SER A 112 -44.65 -38.50 35.69
N ALA A 113 -44.11 -38.62 36.90
CA ALA A 113 -44.66 -39.49 37.95
C ALA A 113 -46.06 -39.03 38.40
N GLU A 114 -46.29 -37.72 38.52
CA GLU A 114 -47.58 -37.14 38.89
C GLU A 114 -48.67 -37.52 37.87
N ILE A 115 -48.42 -37.33 36.58
CA ILE A 115 -49.36 -37.66 35.51
C ILE A 115 -49.67 -39.17 35.46
N LEU A 116 -48.68 -40.03 35.63
CA LEU A 116 -48.88 -41.48 35.65
C LEU A 116 -49.61 -41.97 36.91
N SER A 117 -49.51 -41.24 38.02
CA SER A 117 -50.22 -41.56 39.26
C SER A 117 -51.71 -41.21 39.20
N THR A 118 -52.08 -40.16 38.45
CA THR A 118 -53.46 -39.66 38.36
C THR A 118 -54.27 -40.32 37.24
N PHE A 119 -53.64 -41.11 36.37
CA PHE A 119 -54.31 -41.81 35.28
C PHE A 119 -55.21 -42.96 35.78
N GLN A 120 -56.51 -42.90 35.47
CA GLN A 120 -57.53 -43.88 35.91
C GLN A 120 -57.98 -44.88 34.83
N GLY A 121 -57.25 -44.96 33.70
CA GLY A 121 -57.61 -45.86 32.59
C GLY A 121 -57.19 -47.32 32.82
N SER A 122 -57.39 -48.17 31.80
CA SER A 122 -56.97 -49.57 31.85
C SER A 122 -55.44 -49.74 32.01
N PRO A 123 -54.96 -50.89 32.54
CA PRO A 123 -53.53 -51.19 32.65
C PRO A 123 -52.77 -51.07 31.32
N ASP A 124 -53.35 -51.55 30.22
CA ASP A 124 -52.75 -51.45 28.88
C ASP A 124 -52.64 -49.99 28.41
N ALA A 125 -53.66 -49.17 28.68
CA ALA A 125 -53.61 -47.75 28.36
C ALA A 125 -52.58 -47.01 29.23
N LYS A 126 -52.44 -47.41 30.50
CA LYS A 126 -51.43 -46.85 31.41
C LYS A 126 -50.01 -47.16 30.92
N ALA A 127 -49.74 -48.39 30.49
CA ALA A 127 -48.43 -48.78 29.95
C ALA A 127 -48.07 -47.99 28.67
N LYS A 128 -49.06 -47.74 27.80
CA LYS A 128 -48.87 -46.89 26.60
C LYS A 128 -48.56 -45.44 26.97
N LEU A 129 -49.33 -44.87 27.91
CA LEU A 129 -49.12 -43.52 28.41
C LEU A 129 -47.72 -43.39 29.03
N GLU A 130 -47.32 -44.35 29.87
CA GLU A 130 -46.00 -44.39 30.51
C GLU A 130 -44.88 -44.33 29.48
N SER A 131 -44.95 -45.15 28.43
CA SER A 131 -43.97 -45.12 27.34
C SER A 131 -43.92 -43.76 26.63
N GLU A 132 -45.08 -43.16 26.32
CA GLU A 132 -45.15 -41.87 25.62
C GLU A 132 -44.58 -40.73 26.48
N ILE A 133 -44.94 -40.68 27.76
CA ILE A 133 -44.44 -39.69 28.73
C ILE A 133 -42.93 -39.83 28.95
N MET A 134 -42.42 -41.06 29.15
CA MET A 134 -40.99 -41.29 29.31
C MET A 134 -40.18 -40.88 28.07
N ASN A 135 -40.71 -41.11 26.88
CA ASN A 135 -40.09 -40.67 25.63
C ASN A 135 -40.02 -39.13 25.54
N GLN A 136 -41.11 -38.43 25.90
CA GLN A 136 -41.13 -36.97 25.91
C GLN A 136 -40.22 -36.38 27.01
N ALA A 137 -40.26 -36.94 28.22
CA ALA A 137 -39.39 -36.55 29.33
C ALA A 137 -37.90 -36.66 28.96
N SER A 138 -37.55 -37.76 28.27
CA SER A 138 -36.19 -37.98 27.78
C SER A 138 -35.79 -36.99 26.69
N ALA A 139 -36.73 -36.59 25.82
CA ALA A 139 -36.49 -35.60 24.78
C ALA A 139 -36.20 -34.21 25.38
N PHE A 140 -37.02 -33.75 26.33
CA PHE A 140 -36.79 -32.47 27.02
C PHE A 140 -35.50 -32.48 27.86
N THR A 141 -35.22 -33.57 28.57
CA THR A 141 -33.96 -33.75 29.31
C THR A 141 -32.74 -33.59 28.37
N ARG A 142 -32.74 -34.27 27.22
CA ARG A 142 -31.66 -34.12 26.22
C ARG A 142 -31.56 -32.70 25.68
N GLN A 143 -32.69 -32.04 25.40
CA GLN A 143 -32.70 -30.66 24.93
C GLN A 143 -32.13 -29.69 25.96
N MET A 144 -32.47 -29.85 27.24
CA MET A 144 -31.94 -28.99 28.31
C MET A 144 -30.45 -29.21 28.53
N THR A 145 -29.99 -30.46 28.58
CA THR A 145 -28.56 -30.76 28.68
C THR A 145 -27.78 -30.19 27.50
N ALA A 146 -28.28 -30.32 26.27
CA ALA A 146 -27.63 -29.74 25.09
C ALA A 146 -27.57 -28.20 25.16
N ALA A 147 -28.66 -27.54 25.60
CA ALA A 147 -28.70 -26.09 25.76
C ALA A 147 -27.70 -25.61 26.83
N SER A 148 -27.67 -26.28 27.99
CA SER A 148 -26.74 -25.98 29.08
C SER A 148 -25.28 -26.16 28.66
N MET A 149 -24.93 -27.28 28.02
CA MET A 149 -23.58 -27.50 27.48
C MET A 149 -23.19 -26.44 26.44
N SER A 150 -24.11 -26.06 25.55
CA SER A 150 -23.87 -25.00 24.57
C SER A 150 -23.63 -23.64 25.24
N ALA A 151 -24.37 -23.32 26.30
CA ALA A 151 -24.20 -22.09 27.07
C ALA A 151 -22.86 -22.06 27.82
N GLN A 152 -22.48 -23.17 28.47
CA GLN A 152 -21.20 -23.33 29.14
C GLN A 152 -20.03 -23.17 28.15
N ARG A 153 -20.07 -23.86 27.02
CA ARG A 153 -19.08 -23.72 25.95
C ARG A 153 -18.95 -22.26 25.49
N LYS A 154 -20.08 -21.61 25.18
CA LYS A 154 -20.08 -20.20 24.77
C LYS A 154 -19.46 -19.29 25.84
N PHE A 155 -19.80 -19.50 27.11
CA PHE A 155 -19.23 -18.75 28.22
C PHE A 155 -17.72 -18.89 28.31
N LEU A 156 -17.19 -20.12 28.20
CA LEU A 156 -15.75 -20.37 28.21
C LEU A 156 -15.05 -19.68 27.03
N LEU A 157 -15.60 -19.80 25.82
CA LEU A 157 -15.10 -19.13 24.63
C LEU A 157 -15.06 -17.60 24.79
N ASP A 158 -16.15 -17.01 25.28
CA ASP A 158 -16.28 -15.57 25.48
C ASP A 158 -15.29 -15.08 26.57
N LYS A 159 -15.09 -15.85 27.65
CA LYS A 159 -14.13 -15.51 28.72
C LYS A 159 -12.68 -15.57 28.24
N ALA A 160 -12.30 -16.63 27.52
CA ALA A 160 -10.96 -16.75 26.95
C ALA A 160 -10.71 -15.66 25.91
N GLY A 161 -11.65 -15.45 24.99
CA GLY A 161 -11.58 -14.39 23.97
C GLY A 161 -11.47 -12.98 24.57
N GLY A 162 -12.17 -12.72 25.68
CA GLY A 162 -12.04 -11.46 26.43
C GLY A 162 -10.64 -11.24 27.00
N LYS A 163 -10.04 -12.28 27.61
CA LYS A 163 -8.65 -12.21 28.11
C LYS A 163 -7.65 -11.99 26.98
N ILE A 164 -7.76 -12.74 25.88
CA ILE A 164 -6.89 -12.61 24.69
C ILE A 164 -7.02 -11.20 24.09
N THR A 165 -8.23 -10.65 24.03
CA THR A 165 -8.46 -9.29 23.52
C THR A 165 -7.76 -8.25 24.39
N SER A 166 -7.81 -8.40 25.71
CA SER A 166 -7.10 -7.51 26.65
C SER A 166 -5.58 -7.60 26.47
N LEU A 167 -5.04 -8.80 26.24
CA LEU A 167 -3.62 -8.98 25.93
C LEU A 167 -3.23 -8.28 24.62
N ALA A 168 -4.02 -8.46 23.55
CA ALA A 168 -3.75 -7.85 22.25
C ALA A 168 -3.81 -6.30 22.27
N GLN A 169 -4.55 -5.71 23.22
CA GLN A 169 -4.64 -4.27 23.44
C GLN A 169 -3.38 -3.66 24.08
N GLN A 170 -2.44 -4.48 24.58
CA GLN A 170 -1.17 -4.00 25.13
C GLN A 170 -0.12 -3.76 24.03
N ILE A 171 -0.28 -4.37 22.86
CA ILE A 171 0.66 -4.24 21.73
C ILE A 171 0.77 -2.81 21.19
N PRO A 172 -0.34 -2.06 21.02
CA PRO A 172 -0.27 -0.66 20.60
C PRO A 172 0.54 0.23 21.54
N GLU A 173 0.66 -0.12 22.83
CA GLU A 173 1.46 0.60 23.81
C GLU A 173 2.94 0.20 23.68
N ASP A 174 3.21 -1.11 23.63
CA ASP A 174 4.56 -1.67 23.52
C ASP A 174 4.62 -2.84 22.52
N PRO A 175 5.00 -2.57 21.25
CA PRO A 175 5.10 -3.61 20.22
C PRO A 175 6.13 -4.70 20.53
N THR A 176 7.13 -4.41 21.35
CA THR A 176 8.23 -5.35 21.65
C THR A 176 7.76 -6.57 22.44
N LYS A 177 6.60 -6.46 23.12
CA LYS A 177 5.96 -7.54 23.88
C LYS A 177 5.21 -8.55 23.01
N PHE A 178 5.24 -8.42 21.69
CA PHE A 178 4.51 -9.31 20.79
C PHE A 178 4.68 -10.81 21.12
N ASN A 179 5.92 -11.28 21.29
CA ASN A 179 6.21 -12.68 21.60
C ASN A 179 5.69 -13.09 22.98
N GLU A 180 5.86 -12.22 23.99
CA GLU A 180 5.34 -12.45 25.34
C GLU A 180 3.80 -12.56 25.32
N ILE A 181 3.14 -11.65 24.61
CA ILE A 181 1.68 -11.61 24.46
C ILE A 181 1.16 -12.84 23.73
N MET A 182 1.85 -13.30 22.68
CA MET A 182 1.53 -14.57 22.02
C MET A 182 1.61 -15.76 22.98
N MET A 183 2.68 -15.85 23.78
CA MET A 183 2.82 -16.91 24.78
C MET A 183 1.73 -16.84 25.85
N GLN A 184 1.39 -15.63 26.32
CA GLN A 184 0.31 -15.43 27.28
C GLN A 184 -1.07 -15.79 26.70
N ALA A 185 -1.31 -15.49 25.41
CA ALA A 185 -2.54 -15.90 24.73
C ALA A 185 -2.63 -17.43 24.62
N ASP A 186 -1.55 -18.11 24.25
CA ASP A 186 -1.50 -19.58 24.22
C ASP A 186 -1.72 -20.19 25.62
N ALA A 187 -1.16 -19.57 26.68
CA ALA A 187 -1.40 -19.97 28.06
C ALA A 187 -2.87 -19.81 28.47
N VAL A 188 -3.51 -18.70 28.10
CA VAL A 188 -4.96 -18.51 28.31
C VAL A 188 -5.75 -19.61 27.62
N ILE A 189 -5.41 -19.97 26.39
CA ILE A 189 -6.11 -21.06 25.69
C ILE A 189 -5.91 -22.40 26.43
N SER A 190 -4.69 -22.68 26.89
CA SER A 190 -4.38 -23.87 27.65
C SER A 190 -5.18 -23.98 28.96
N ASP A 191 -5.43 -22.86 29.64
CA ASP A 191 -6.23 -22.84 30.88
C ASP A 191 -7.70 -23.24 30.64
N PHE A 192 -8.24 -22.91 29.46
CA PHE A 192 -9.64 -23.19 29.10
C PHE A 192 -9.81 -24.48 28.27
N SER A 193 -8.73 -25.01 27.67
CA SER A 193 -8.73 -26.23 26.85
C SER A 193 -9.44 -27.43 27.48
N PRO A 194 -9.30 -27.74 28.80
CA PRO A 194 -10.01 -28.87 29.41
C PRO A 194 -11.54 -28.80 29.33
N GLY A 195 -12.11 -27.60 29.14
CA GLY A 195 -13.55 -27.38 28.99
C GLY A 195 -14.03 -27.17 27.55
N LEU A 196 -13.14 -27.28 26.57
CA LEU A 196 -13.43 -27.04 25.15
C LEU A 196 -13.32 -28.32 24.32
N TYR A 197 -14.00 -28.35 23.18
CA TYR A 197 -13.74 -29.36 22.16
C TYR A 197 -12.44 -29.04 21.40
N ALA A 198 -11.80 -30.06 20.83
CA ALA A 198 -10.55 -29.89 20.09
C ALA A 198 -10.70 -28.90 18.93
N GLU A 199 -11.84 -28.91 18.22
CA GLU A 199 -12.07 -27.96 17.12
C GLU A 199 -12.19 -26.50 17.61
N ASP A 200 -12.72 -26.30 18.83
CA ASP A 200 -12.83 -24.97 19.43
C ASP A 200 -11.50 -24.43 19.89
N GLU A 201 -10.67 -25.28 20.49
CA GLU A 201 -9.33 -24.91 20.92
C GLU A 201 -8.50 -24.46 19.70
N GLU A 202 -8.55 -25.22 18.60
CA GLU A 202 -7.84 -24.87 17.38
C GLU A 202 -8.39 -23.59 16.74
N ALA A 203 -9.72 -23.42 16.69
CA ALA A 203 -10.34 -22.20 16.22
C ALA A 203 -9.95 -20.99 17.06
N MET A 204 -9.94 -21.13 18.39
CA MET A 204 -9.53 -20.08 19.31
C MET A 204 -8.05 -19.73 19.16
N ARG A 205 -7.17 -20.73 19.01
CA ARG A 205 -5.74 -20.53 18.76
C ARG A 205 -5.48 -19.75 17.48
N ARG A 206 -6.16 -20.11 16.40
CA ARG A 206 -6.08 -19.34 15.13
C ARG A 206 -6.57 -17.92 15.30
N ALA A 207 -7.72 -17.72 15.95
CA ALA A 207 -8.28 -16.39 16.18
C ALA A 207 -7.37 -15.52 17.06
N ALA A 208 -6.81 -16.08 18.13
CA ALA A 208 -5.88 -15.41 19.03
C ALA A 208 -4.62 -14.94 18.30
N ARG A 209 -4.00 -15.85 17.53
CA ARG A 209 -2.82 -15.53 16.73
C ARG A 209 -3.12 -14.43 15.73
N SER A 210 -4.22 -14.56 14.98
CA SER A 210 -4.68 -13.54 14.04
C SER A 210 -4.82 -12.18 14.71
N GLN A 211 -5.51 -12.12 15.85
CA GLN A 211 -5.79 -10.88 16.56
C GLN A 211 -4.52 -10.19 17.09
N VAL A 212 -3.63 -10.95 17.72
CA VAL A 212 -2.36 -10.46 18.27
C VAL A 212 -1.45 -9.99 17.14
N SER A 213 -1.30 -10.79 16.07
CA SER A 213 -0.51 -10.42 14.89
C SER A 213 -1.04 -9.19 14.16
N LEU A 214 -2.35 -9.08 13.96
CA LEU A 214 -2.96 -7.90 13.34
C LEU A 214 -2.73 -6.65 14.18
N SER A 215 -2.86 -6.76 15.51
CA SER A 215 -2.60 -5.62 16.41
C SER A 215 -1.15 -5.15 16.30
N ALA A 216 -0.18 -6.07 16.25
CA ALA A 216 1.23 -5.75 16.08
C ALA A 216 1.54 -5.11 14.72
N LEU A 217 1.12 -5.74 13.62
CA LEU A 217 1.40 -5.25 12.28
C LEU A 217 0.79 -3.87 12.04
N ASN A 218 -0.47 -3.67 12.42
CA ASN A 218 -1.09 -2.34 12.29
C ASN A 218 -0.34 -1.31 13.13
N THR A 219 0.11 -1.66 14.35
CA THR A 219 0.88 -0.71 15.19
C THR A 219 2.20 -0.30 14.54
N TYR A 220 2.96 -1.25 13.98
CA TYR A 220 4.21 -0.92 13.28
C TYR A 220 3.95 -0.06 12.04
N ILE A 221 2.95 -0.40 11.24
CA ILE A 221 2.54 0.37 10.05
C ILE A 221 2.10 1.79 10.45
N ASP A 222 1.22 1.93 11.44
CA ASP A 222 0.70 3.22 11.91
C ASP A 222 1.80 4.13 12.46
N ARG A 223 2.90 3.54 12.99
CA ARG A 223 4.09 4.25 13.47
C ARG A 223 5.13 4.53 12.38
N GLY A 224 4.89 4.11 11.13
CA GLY A 224 5.84 4.23 10.03
C GLY A 224 7.09 3.32 10.15
N MET A 225 7.01 2.31 11.01
CA MET A 225 8.06 1.32 11.28
C MET A 225 7.91 0.11 10.33
N TYR A 226 8.01 0.38 9.02
CA TYR A 226 7.70 -0.60 7.98
C TYR A 226 8.74 -1.73 7.91
N GLU A 227 10.00 -1.45 8.21
CA GLU A 227 11.08 -2.43 8.29
C GLU A 227 10.82 -3.43 9.41
N GLU A 228 10.43 -2.94 10.59
CA GLU A 228 10.11 -3.79 11.74
C GLU A 228 8.83 -4.60 11.49
N ALA A 229 7.84 -4.02 10.79
CA ALA A 229 6.66 -4.77 10.34
C ALA A 229 7.04 -5.91 9.38
N ASN A 230 7.95 -5.65 8.43
CA ASN A 230 8.42 -6.66 7.49
C ASN A 230 9.26 -7.74 8.19
N GLU A 231 10.16 -7.34 9.09
CA GLU A 231 10.98 -8.26 9.88
C GLU A 231 10.11 -9.15 10.78
N LEU A 232 9.02 -8.62 11.35
CA LEU A 232 8.08 -9.41 12.14
C LEU A 232 7.47 -10.55 11.33
N ILE A 233 7.09 -10.27 10.07
CA ILE A 233 6.55 -11.25 9.12
C ILE A 233 7.62 -12.28 8.74
N ASP A 234 8.82 -11.81 8.39
CA ASP A 234 9.91 -12.67 7.93
C ASP A 234 10.37 -13.64 9.04
N ASN A 235 10.45 -13.15 10.28
CA ASN A 235 10.80 -13.97 11.44
C ASN A 235 9.68 -14.92 11.88
N ASN A 236 8.43 -14.65 11.48
CA ASN A 236 7.27 -15.45 11.88
C ASN A 236 6.31 -15.68 10.69
N PRO A 237 6.64 -16.57 9.73
CA PRO A 237 5.80 -16.80 8.55
C PRO A 237 4.36 -17.21 8.88
N ALA A 238 4.16 -17.90 10.02
CA ALA A 238 2.86 -18.32 10.53
C ALA A 238 1.91 -17.15 10.85
N ILE A 239 2.41 -15.92 10.98
CA ILE A 239 1.58 -14.71 11.14
C ILE A 239 0.63 -14.58 9.96
N LEU A 240 1.16 -14.66 8.74
CA LEU A 240 0.35 -14.48 7.53
C LEU A 240 -0.65 -15.62 7.34
N GLU A 241 -0.30 -16.84 7.76
CA GLU A 241 -1.20 -18.01 7.73
C GLU A 241 -2.41 -17.84 8.66
N SER A 242 -2.24 -17.09 9.75
CA SER A 242 -3.30 -16.82 10.73
C SER A 242 -4.24 -15.67 10.33
N ILE A 243 -3.88 -14.90 9.29
CA ILE A 243 -4.62 -13.71 8.86
C ILE A 243 -5.42 -14.03 7.59
N GLU A 244 -6.59 -13.40 7.46
CA GLU A 244 -7.40 -13.54 6.24
C GLU A 244 -6.65 -13.01 5.00
N PRO A 245 -6.67 -13.70 3.85
CA PRO A 245 -5.93 -13.31 2.64
C PRO A 245 -6.18 -11.87 2.16
N GLY A 246 -7.40 -11.35 2.31
CA GLY A 246 -7.71 -9.96 1.94
C GLY A 246 -6.96 -8.95 2.82
N THR A 247 -6.92 -9.20 4.13
CA THR A 247 -6.20 -8.36 5.10
C THR A 247 -4.68 -8.52 4.94
N GLN A 248 -4.21 -9.74 4.66
CA GLN A 248 -2.81 -10.02 4.38
C GLN A 248 -2.29 -9.18 3.20
N ARG A 249 -3.01 -9.16 2.07
CA ARG A 249 -2.63 -8.37 0.89
C ARG A 249 -2.56 -6.88 1.20
N ARG A 250 -3.52 -6.36 1.96
CA ARG A 250 -3.53 -4.95 2.37
C ARG A 250 -2.28 -4.63 3.19
N LEU A 251 -2.01 -5.38 4.25
CA LEU A 251 -0.84 -5.17 5.11
C LEU A 251 0.48 -5.22 4.33
N LEU A 252 0.65 -6.22 3.47
CA LEU A 252 1.86 -6.33 2.64
C LEU A 252 2.00 -5.16 1.66
N THR A 253 0.89 -4.67 1.11
CA THR A 253 0.89 -3.49 0.23
C THR A 253 1.27 -2.22 1.00
N ASP A 254 0.72 -2.03 2.20
CA ASP A 254 1.00 -0.88 3.05
C ASP A 254 2.49 -0.87 3.46
N ILE A 255 3.03 -2.03 3.84
CA ILE A 255 4.46 -2.20 4.17
C ILE A 255 5.35 -1.91 2.97
N ASP A 256 5.11 -2.53 1.81
CA ASP A 256 5.91 -2.34 0.60
C ASP A 256 5.86 -0.88 0.10
N THR A 257 4.69 -0.25 0.17
CA THR A 257 4.53 1.16 -0.19
C THR A 257 5.32 2.06 0.75
N GLY A 258 5.20 1.85 2.06
CA GLY A 258 5.94 2.61 3.07
C GLY A 258 7.46 2.47 2.92
N LEU A 259 7.96 1.25 2.68
CA LEU A 259 9.39 0.99 2.43
C LEU A 259 9.89 1.71 1.17
N LYS A 260 9.12 1.67 0.08
CA LYS A 260 9.45 2.35 -1.18
C LYS A 260 9.49 3.87 -1.01
N GLU A 261 8.51 4.44 -0.32
CA GLU A 261 8.46 5.87 -0.04
C GLU A 261 9.65 6.31 0.83
N ARG A 262 9.97 5.56 1.89
CA ARG A 262 11.12 5.85 2.75
C ARG A 262 12.45 5.78 1.98
N LYS A 263 12.63 4.75 1.16
CA LYS A 263 13.81 4.62 0.29
C LYS A 263 13.92 5.81 -0.68
N LYS A 264 12.80 6.19 -1.31
CA LYS A 264 12.77 7.35 -2.21
C LYS A 264 13.17 8.64 -1.48
N THR A 265 12.63 8.89 -0.30
CA THR A 265 13.01 10.05 0.53
C THR A 265 14.50 10.02 0.88
N PHE A 266 15.03 8.85 1.23
CA PHE A 266 16.46 8.69 1.53
C PHE A 266 17.35 8.98 0.30
N ASP A 267 16.96 8.46 -0.88
CA ASP A 267 17.66 8.72 -2.13
C ASP A 267 17.62 10.22 -2.50
N GLU A 268 16.50 10.90 -2.26
CA GLU A 268 16.36 12.35 -2.46
C GLU A 268 17.26 13.16 -1.51
N VAL A 269 17.31 12.79 -0.22
CA VAL A 269 18.20 13.42 0.76
C VAL A 269 19.67 13.24 0.38
N ASN A 270 20.05 12.04 -0.09
CA ASN A 270 21.42 11.79 -0.55
C ASN A 270 21.78 12.64 -1.77
N LYS A 271 20.86 12.78 -2.74
CA LYS A 271 21.06 13.68 -3.90
C LYS A 271 21.30 15.12 -3.46
N LYS A 272 20.51 15.63 -2.51
CA LYS A 272 20.73 16.97 -1.94
C LYS A 272 22.07 17.12 -1.25
N ARG A 273 22.45 16.12 -0.45
CA ARG A 273 23.75 16.10 0.22
C ARG A 273 24.90 16.14 -0.78
N ASP A 274 24.77 15.42 -1.89
CA ASP A 274 25.77 15.42 -2.97
C ASP A 274 25.87 16.79 -3.64
N LEU A 275 24.75 17.50 -3.85
CA LEU A 275 24.75 18.88 -4.36
C LEU A 275 25.50 19.83 -3.43
N LEU A 276 25.26 19.73 -2.11
CA LEU A 276 25.97 20.53 -1.12
C LEU A 276 27.48 20.21 -1.11
N ARG A 277 27.86 18.93 -1.21
CA ARG A 277 29.28 18.56 -1.28
C ARG A 277 29.97 19.16 -2.52
N ILE A 278 29.35 19.03 -3.69
CA ILE A 278 29.89 19.58 -4.94
C ILE A 278 29.99 21.10 -4.86
N GLY A 279 28.96 21.77 -4.31
CA GLY A 279 28.99 23.22 -4.16
C GLY A 279 30.08 23.71 -3.21
N GLU A 280 30.37 23.00 -2.12
CA GLU A 280 31.49 23.33 -1.24
C GLU A 280 32.84 23.18 -1.96
N GLU A 281 33.02 22.09 -2.72
CA GLU A 281 34.23 21.81 -3.49
C GLU A 281 34.49 22.88 -4.56
N MET A 282 33.44 23.28 -5.29
CA MET A 282 33.56 24.21 -6.42
C MET A 282 33.63 25.68 -6.00
N THR A 283 32.88 26.09 -4.96
CA THR A 283 32.86 27.48 -4.50
C THR A 283 33.96 27.79 -3.48
N GLY A 284 34.54 26.76 -2.85
CA GLY A 284 35.46 26.89 -1.72
C GLY A 284 34.80 27.43 -0.45
N GLN A 285 33.49 27.62 -0.44
CA GLN A 285 32.74 28.12 0.72
C GLN A 285 32.14 26.96 1.52
N LYS A 286 32.27 27.00 2.84
CA LYS A 286 31.59 26.05 3.73
C LYS A 286 30.12 26.41 3.86
N VAL A 287 29.25 25.41 3.77
CA VAL A 287 27.81 25.61 3.94
C VAL A 287 27.47 25.84 5.41
N ASP A 288 26.62 26.83 5.67
CA ASP A 288 26.04 27.05 6.99
C ASP A 288 25.17 25.84 7.40
N PRO A 289 25.40 25.21 8.58
CA PRO A 289 24.70 23.99 8.98
C PRO A 289 23.16 24.11 9.03
N ILE A 290 22.64 25.30 9.37
CA ILE A 290 21.19 25.54 9.45
C ILE A 290 20.60 25.59 8.04
N SER A 291 21.29 26.27 7.12
CA SER A 291 20.89 26.37 5.72
C SER A 291 20.96 25.00 5.02
N ALA A 292 22.00 24.21 5.28
CA ALA A 292 22.09 22.82 4.83
C ALA A 292 20.92 21.97 5.35
N LEU A 293 20.62 22.06 6.66
CA LEU A 293 19.54 21.29 7.26
C LEU A 293 18.19 21.66 6.64
N ASN A 294 17.90 22.95 6.48
CA ASN A 294 16.66 23.41 5.85
C ASN A 294 16.53 22.91 4.42
N PHE A 295 17.62 22.96 3.64
CA PHE A 295 17.63 22.42 2.28
C PHE A 295 17.38 20.91 2.26
N LEU A 296 18.04 20.14 3.13
CA LEU A 296 17.85 18.69 3.23
C LEU A 296 16.43 18.30 3.65
N MET A 297 15.83 19.06 4.58
CA MET A 297 14.48 18.79 5.11
C MET A 297 13.34 19.28 4.22
N ASP A 298 13.60 20.13 3.23
CA ASP A 298 12.57 20.55 2.29
C ASP A 298 12.03 19.33 1.53
N ALA A 299 10.75 19.01 1.72
CA ALA A 299 10.17 17.73 1.31
C ALA A 299 9.94 17.59 -0.21
N ASN A 300 10.29 18.61 -1.02
CA ASN A 300 9.91 18.64 -2.43
C ASN A 300 11.13 18.81 -3.36
N PHE A 301 11.61 17.69 -3.92
CA PHE A 301 12.49 17.72 -5.10
C PHE A 301 11.70 17.91 -6.41
N LYS A 302 10.36 17.98 -6.35
CA LYS A 302 9.50 18.28 -7.51
C LYS A 302 9.42 19.77 -7.83
N LYS A 303 10.39 20.56 -7.35
CA LYS A 303 10.51 21.94 -7.76
C LYS A 303 11.07 21.99 -9.19
N PRO A 304 10.70 22.99 -10.00
CA PRO A 304 11.41 23.29 -11.24
C PRO A 304 12.91 23.45 -10.97
N ASP A 305 13.75 23.01 -11.90
CA ASP A 305 15.22 23.07 -11.76
C ASP A 305 15.72 24.46 -11.35
N GLN A 306 15.08 25.52 -11.86
CA GLN A 306 15.42 26.91 -11.55
C GLN A 306 15.22 27.26 -10.07
N GLU A 307 14.19 26.72 -9.42
CA GLU A 307 13.98 26.92 -7.99
C GLU A 307 15.04 26.18 -7.17
N ILE A 308 15.45 24.98 -7.60
CA ILE A 308 16.53 24.23 -6.94
C ILE A 308 17.86 24.97 -7.10
N ILE A 309 18.15 25.51 -8.29
CA ILE A 309 19.34 26.34 -8.55
C ILE A 309 19.31 27.58 -7.66
N GLN A 310 18.16 28.24 -7.52
CA GLN A 310 17.99 29.39 -6.64
C GLN A 310 18.22 29.03 -5.17
N ASP A 311 17.67 27.90 -4.71
CA ASP A 311 17.88 27.42 -3.34
C ASP A 311 19.36 27.17 -3.07
N VAL A 312 20.07 26.53 -4.00
CA VAL A 312 21.52 26.32 -3.90
C VAL A 312 22.28 27.65 -3.90
N ALA A 313 21.94 28.57 -4.80
CA ALA A 313 22.55 29.89 -4.86
C ALA A 313 22.41 30.66 -3.54
N ASN A 314 21.22 30.62 -2.94
CA ASN A 314 20.93 31.24 -1.65
C ASN A 314 21.79 30.64 -0.51
N ILE A 315 22.01 29.32 -0.52
CA ILE A 315 22.84 28.62 0.47
C ILE A 315 24.29 29.12 0.41
N TYR A 316 24.83 29.29 -0.80
CA TYR A 316 26.20 29.79 -1.02
C TYR A 316 26.30 31.31 -1.09
N LYS A 317 25.18 32.04 -0.93
CA LYS A 317 25.13 33.51 -1.06
C LYS A 317 25.74 34.02 -2.37
N ILE A 318 25.53 33.26 -3.44
CA ILE A 318 25.92 33.62 -4.81
C ILE A 318 24.66 33.93 -5.63
N ASN A 319 24.83 34.57 -6.78
CA ASN A 319 23.71 34.73 -7.70
C ASN A 319 23.44 33.38 -8.39
N PRO A 320 22.19 33.08 -8.81
CA PRO A 320 21.84 31.85 -9.52
C PRO A 320 22.66 31.58 -10.78
N GLU A 321 23.06 32.66 -11.44
CA GLU A 321 23.96 32.70 -12.59
C GLU A 321 25.41 32.31 -12.31
N ASP A 322 25.85 32.44 -11.06
CA ASP A 322 27.21 32.11 -10.65
C ASP A 322 27.28 30.69 -10.05
N VAL A 323 26.17 29.93 -10.09
CA VAL A 323 26.14 28.53 -9.66
C VAL A 323 26.97 27.67 -10.63
N PRO A 324 27.92 26.86 -10.12
CA PRO A 324 28.76 26.00 -10.97
C PRO A 324 27.97 25.08 -11.91
N ALA A 325 28.42 24.94 -13.16
CA ALA A 325 27.78 24.12 -14.18
C ALA A 325 27.63 22.65 -13.74
N GLU A 326 28.56 22.14 -12.94
CA GLU A 326 28.51 20.81 -12.31
C GLU A 326 27.22 20.63 -11.50
N ILE A 327 26.85 21.63 -10.70
CA ILE A 327 25.66 21.62 -9.87
C ILE A 327 24.42 21.70 -10.75
N VAL A 328 24.41 22.60 -11.75
CA VAL A 328 23.28 22.75 -12.68
C VAL A 328 23.02 21.45 -13.45
N LEU A 329 24.07 20.79 -13.95
CA LEU A 329 23.95 19.49 -14.60
C LEU A 329 23.50 18.40 -13.63
N LYS A 330 23.97 18.40 -12.39
CA LYS A 330 23.56 17.42 -11.37
C LYS A 330 22.11 17.61 -10.92
N ILE A 331 21.58 18.83 -10.98
CA ILE A 331 20.16 19.12 -10.77
C ILE A 331 19.33 18.57 -11.93
N LYS A 332 19.68 18.92 -13.17
CA LYS A 332 18.96 18.47 -14.39
C LYS A 332 19.07 16.96 -14.62
N HIS A 333 20.23 16.41 -14.30
CA HIS A 333 20.61 15.02 -14.57
C HIS A 333 21.26 14.39 -13.32
N PRO A 334 20.47 13.99 -12.30
CA PRO A 334 21.00 13.49 -11.02
C PRO A 334 21.91 12.27 -11.15
N ASP A 335 21.69 11.45 -12.16
CA ASP A 335 22.47 10.22 -12.40
C ASP A 335 23.79 10.49 -13.15
N LEU A 336 24.05 11.75 -13.53
CA LEU A 336 25.27 12.14 -14.19
C LEU A 336 26.48 11.95 -13.27
N LYS A 337 27.52 11.29 -13.79
CA LYS A 337 28.79 11.07 -13.09
C LYS A 337 29.85 11.88 -13.82
N LEU A 338 30.19 13.06 -13.29
CA LEU A 338 31.31 13.85 -13.80
C LEU A 338 32.45 13.76 -12.81
N ASN A 339 33.66 13.57 -13.33
CA ASN A 339 34.89 13.64 -12.57
C ASN A 339 35.80 14.66 -13.26
N SER A 340 36.11 15.77 -12.57
CA SER A 340 36.98 16.84 -13.06
C SER A 340 38.47 16.58 -12.80
N GLU A 341 38.82 15.44 -12.18
CA GLU A 341 40.23 15.06 -12.01
C GLU A 341 40.94 14.86 -13.35
N GLU A 342 42.23 15.21 -13.38
CA GLU A 342 43.10 14.90 -14.51
C GLU A 342 43.20 13.38 -14.74
N VAL A 343 43.35 13.02 -16.02
CA VAL A 343 43.57 11.63 -16.45
C VAL A 343 44.91 11.15 -15.87
N ASP A 344 44.87 10.18 -14.97
CA ASP A 344 46.05 9.57 -14.35
C ASP A 344 46.62 8.51 -15.31
N PRO A 345 47.84 8.71 -15.85
CA PRO A 345 48.46 7.77 -16.79
C PRO A 345 48.56 6.33 -16.27
N ASN A 346 48.58 6.14 -14.94
CA ASN A 346 48.75 4.83 -14.31
C ASN A 346 47.44 4.12 -13.96
N LYS A 347 46.32 4.87 -13.84
CA LYS A 347 45.02 4.31 -13.41
C LYS A 347 43.95 4.38 -14.49
N ASP A 348 44.09 5.34 -15.39
CA ASP A 348 43.08 5.66 -16.39
C ASP A 348 43.40 5.07 -17.77
N TYR A 349 44.52 4.36 -17.90
CA TYR A 349 44.90 3.59 -19.10
C TYR A 349 44.94 2.09 -18.82
N GLY A 350 44.24 1.33 -19.65
CA GLY A 350 44.24 -0.13 -19.66
C GLY A 350 45.20 -0.73 -20.71
N PRO A 351 45.12 -2.04 -20.94
CA PRO A 351 45.96 -2.75 -21.90
C PRO A 351 45.95 -2.10 -23.29
N GLY A 352 47.14 -1.89 -23.87
CA GLY A 352 47.29 -1.25 -25.17
C GLY A 352 47.27 0.28 -25.14
N ASN A 353 47.58 0.90 -24.00
CA ASN A 353 47.60 2.35 -23.79
C ASN A 353 46.26 3.01 -24.14
N LYS A 354 45.19 2.39 -23.69
CA LYS A 354 43.82 2.65 -24.09
C LYS A 354 43.03 3.15 -22.87
N LEU A 355 42.34 4.28 -22.96
CA LEU A 355 41.56 4.85 -21.84
C LEU A 355 40.50 3.91 -21.23
N THR A 356 40.54 3.73 -19.91
CA THR A 356 39.49 2.99 -19.19
C THR A 356 38.20 3.80 -19.15
N ILE A 357 37.13 3.22 -18.59
CA ILE A 357 35.87 3.94 -18.35
C ILE A 357 36.12 5.21 -17.52
N SER A 358 36.98 5.13 -16.50
CA SER A 358 37.40 6.27 -15.67
C SER A 358 38.17 7.32 -16.49
N GLY A 359 39.12 6.89 -17.33
CA GLY A 359 39.87 7.79 -18.20
C GLY A 359 39.02 8.52 -19.23
N LEU A 360 38.06 7.82 -19.84
CA LEU A 360 37.09 8.43 -20.75
C LEU A 360 36.20 9.43 -20.01
N ASN A 361 35.74 9.10 -18.80
CA ASN A 361 34.93 10.00 -17.99
C ASN A 361 35.67 11.30 -17.62
N LYS A 362 36.93 11.20 -17.19
CA LYS A 362 37.79 12.36 -16.88
C LYS A 362 38.10 13.21 -18.09
N LYS A 363 38.28 12.59 -19.27
CA LYS A 363 38.47 13.32 -20.54
C LYS A 363 37.19 13.99 -21.03
N LEU A 364 36.04 13.39 -20.75
CA LEU A 364 34.73 13.85 -21.18
C LEU A 364 34.17 14.98 -20.30
N SER A 365 34.37 14.88 -18.99
CA SER A 365 33.74 15.76 -18.01
C SER A 365 34.03 17.25 -18.24
N PRO A 366 35.28 17.70 -18.46
CA PRO A 366 35.58 19.11 -18.71
C PRO A 366 34.87 19.66 -19.95
N VAL A 367 34.72 18.83 -20.99
CA VAL A 367 34.08 19.24 -22.25
C VAL A 367 32.57 19.39 -22.07
N VAL A 368 31.95 18.45 -21.35
CA VAL A 368 30.51 18.48 -21.03
C VAL A 368 30.17 19.66 -20.12
N LEU A 369 30.99 19.90 -19.09
CA LEU A 369 30.84 21.03 -18.18
C LEU A 369 30.98 22.36 -18.91
N SER A 370 31.99 22.46 -19.76
CA SER A 370 32.21 23.66 -20.56
C SER A 370 31.06 23.91 -21.56
N ALA A 371 30.46 22.85 -22.13
CA ALA A 371 29.31 22.97 -23.01
C ALA A 371 28.05 23.47 -22.26
N GLU A 372 27.79 22.95 -21.06
CA GLU A 372 26.69 23.46 -20.25
C GLU A 372 26.94 24.91 -19.80
N GLN A 373 28.17 25.25 -19.40
CA GLN A 373 28.52 26.61 -19.01
C GLN A 373 28.26 27.60 -20.15
N THR A 374 28.66 27.26 -21.38
CA THR A 374 28.34 28.05 -22.59
C THR A 374 26.84 28.23 -22.76
N ARG A 375 26.04 27.16 -22.56
CA ARG A 375 24.58 27.22 -22.68
C ARG A 375 23.95 28.12 -21.60
N ILE A 376 24.40 28.01 -20.34
CA ILE A 376 23.93 28.85 -19.24
C ILE A 376 24.21 30.33 -19.53
N GLN A 377 25.44 30.65 -19.93
CA GLN A 377 25.83 32.03 -20.26
C GLN A 377 25.01 32.59 -21.42
N MET A 378 24.72 31.77 -22.44
CA MET A 378 23.88 32.17 -23.56
C MET A 378 22.43 32.46 -23.13
N GLN A 379 21.84 31.58 -22.31
CA GLN A 379 20.49 31.76 -21.78
C GLN A 379 20.39 33.05 -20.94
N MET A 380 21.39 33.32 -20.11
CA MET A 380 21.44 34.56 -19.33
C MET A 380 21.54 35.80 -20.21
N MET A 381 22.36 35.74 -21.26
CA MET A 381 22.50 36.83 -22.21
C MET A 381 21.16 37.08 -22.91
N GLN A 382 20.49 36.04 -23.43
CA GLN A 382 19.18 36.16 -24.08
C GLN A 382 18.12 36.76 -23.13
N ALA A 383 18.04 36.27 -21.89
CA ALA A 383 17.14 36.84 -20.89
C ALA A 383 17.44 38.33 -20.61
N SER A 384 18.71 38.70 -20.58
CA SER A 384 19.13 40.10 -20.40
C SER A 384 18.78 40.97 -21.61
N VAL A 385 18.91 40.45 -22.83
CA VAL A 385 18.49 41.12 -24.07
C VAL A 385 16.97 41.35 -24.07
N GLU A 386 16.18 40.35 -23.69
CA GLU A 386 14.73 40.45 -23.58
C GLU A 386 14.29 41.52 -22.58
N GLN A 387 14.90 41.52 -21.38
CA GLN A 387 14.63 42.57 -20.38
C GLN A 387 15.03 43.96 -20.88
N ALA A 388 16.14 44.07 -21.61
CA ALA A 388 16.59 45.32 -22.19
C ALA A 388 15.60 45.85 -23.24
N ARG A 389 15.07 44.95 -24.10
CA ARG A 389 13.99 45.25 -25.05
C ARG A 389 12.71 45.68 -24.36
N ALA A 390 12.42 45.14 -23.17
CA ALA A 390 11.31 45.57 -22.33
C ALA A 390 11.54 46.92 -21.60
N GLY A 391 12.68 47.58 -21.85
CA GLY A 391 13.00 48.91 -21.31
C GLY A 391 13.93 48.90 -20.10
N ASN A 392 14.40 47.74 -19.63
CA ASN A 392 15.40 47.65 -18.56
C ASN A 392 16.81 47.95 -19.10
N LYS A 393 17.20 49.22 -19.07
CA LYS A 393 18.49 49.69 -19.58
C LYS A 393 19.71 49.03 -18.90
N VAL A 394 19.58 48.60 -17.65
CA VAL A 394 20.65 47.91 -16.91
C VAL A 394 20.86 46.50 -17.47
N ALA A 395 19.79 45.82 -17.89
CA ALA A 395 19.88 44.49 -18.48
C ALA A 395 20.66 44.48 -19.79
N GLY A 396 20.66 45.58 -20.57
CA GLY A 396 21.47 45.67 -21.78
C GLY A 396 22.98 45.58 -21.49
N GLN A 397 23.43 46.21 -20.41
CA GLN A 397 24.82 46.08 -19.94
C GLN A 397 25.09 44.69 -19.34
N GLY A 398 24.07 44.08 -18.72
CA GLY A 398 24.09 42.68 -18.28
C GLY A 398 24.33 41.70 -19.44
N ALA A 399 23.65 41.89 -20.58
CA ALA A 399 23.84 41.08 -21.78
C ALA A 399 25.28 41.17 -22.31
N VAL A 400 25.82 42.40 -22.40
CA VAL A 400 27.22 42.63 -22.83
C VAL A 400 28.20 41.96 -21.88
N THR A 401 27.95 42.06 -20.57
CA THR A 401 28.81 41.45 -19.54
C THR A 401 28.75 39.91 -19.60
N ALA A 402 27.57 39.33 -19.74
CA ALA A 402 27.39 37.89 -19.92
C ALA A 402 28.14 37.38 -21.15
N PHE A 403 28.02 38.10 -22.27
CA PHE A 403 28.72 37.74 -23.49
C PHE A 403 30.25 37.88 -23.37
N LYS A 404 30.75 38.94 -22.71
CA LYS A 404 32.18 39.06 -22.40
C LYS A 404 32.71 37.91 -21.54
N LYS A 405 31.91 37.38 -20.60
CA LYS A 405 32.28 36.19 -19.83
C LYS A 405 32.40 34.94 -20.71
N MET A 406 31.66 34.85 -21.83
CA MET A 406 31.81 33.77 -22.82
C MET A 406 33.08 33.91 -23.67
N LEU A 407 33.58 35.14 -23.81
CA LEU A 407 34.82 35.47 -24.51
C LEU A 407 36.06 35.41 -23.61
N ASP A 408 35.90 35.15 -22.31
CA ASP A 408 37.04 35.08 -21.39
C ASP A 408 37.87 33.85 -21.74
N PRO A 409 39.18 33.96 -22.03
CA PRO A 409 40.06 32.82 -22.27
C PRO A 409 40.07 31.81 -21.12
N ASN A 410 39.80 32.25 -19.88
CA ASN A 410 39.69 31.36 -18.73
C ASN A 410 38.37 30.57 -18.70
N SER A 411 37.38 30.95 -19.52
CA SER A 411 36.17 30.17 -19.76
C SER A 411 36.36 29.11 -20.86
N ALA A 412 37.40 29.26 -21.69
CA ALA A 412 37.86 28.25 -22.63
C ALA A 412 38.69 27.20 -21.89
N VAL A 413 38.25 25.95 -21.97
CA VAL A 413 38.86 24.84 -21.23
C VAL A 413 39.88 24.10 -22.13
N MET A 414 39.95 24.43 -23.42
CA MET A 414 40.72 23.66 -24.41
C MET A 414 41.45 24.53 -25.44
N GLU A 415 42.59 24.05 -25.94
CA GLU A 415 43.48 24.75 -26.89
C GLU A 415 42.79 25.23 -28.19
N GLY A 416 41.88 24.43 -28.76
CA GLY A 416 41.07 24.86 -29.91
C GLY A 416 40.05 25.95 -29.56
N GLU A 417 39.53 25.95 -28.34
CA GLU A 417 38.66 27.03 -27.83
C GLU A 417 39.47 28.29 -27.54
N ILE A 418 40.68 28.15 -27.00
CA ILE A 418 41.62 29.26 -26.79
C ILE A 418 41.91 29.94 -28.12
N THR A 419 42.05 29.19 -29.22
CA THR A 419 42.31 29.76 -30.54
C THR A 419 41.08 30.49 -31.11
N MET A 420 39.87 29.94 -30.90
CA MET A 420 38.62 30.63 -31.25
C MET A 420 38.39 31.89 -30.40
N VAL A 421 38.71 31.83 -29.11
CA VAL A 421 38.62 32.97 -28.18
C VAL A 421 39.70 34.02 -28.49
N ALA A 422 40.92 33.60 -28.84
CA ALA A 422 41.99 34.49 -29.28
C ALA A 422 41.62 35.21 -30.60
N ALA A 423 41.01 34.50 -31.55
CA ALA A 423 40.43 35.12 -32.74
C ALA A 423 39.29 36.10 -32.39
N ALA A 424 38.61 35.86 -31.25
CA ALA A 424 37.59 36.74 -30.69
C ALA A 424 38.12 37.84 -29.74
N GLU A 425 39.43 37.92 -29.43
CA GLU A 425 39.98 39.05 -28.67
C GLU A 425 39.81 40.37 -29.43
N GLY A 426 39.92 40.31 -30.76
CA GLY A 426 39.58 41.43 -31.65
C GLY A 426 38.11 41.82 -31.55
N LEU A 427 37.22 40.88 -31.18
CA LEU A 427 35.80 41.12 -30.95
C LEU A 427 35.52 41.69 -29.57
N ALA A 428 36.20 41.25 -28.52
CA ALA A 428 36.11 41.88 -27.20
C ALA A 428 36.49 43.38 -27.28
N GLY A 429 37.56 43.71 -28.01
CA GLY A 429 37.94 45.10 -28.28
C GLY A 429 36.95 45.88 -29.16
N ARG A 430 36.17 45.19 -30.01
CA ARG A 430 35.05 45.80 -30.76
C ARG A 430 33.84 46.02 -29.86
N LEU A 431 33.52 45.10 -28.96
CA LEU A 431 32.47 45.27 -27.95
C LEU A 431 32.80 46.46 -27.04
N ASP A 432 34.04 46.61 -26.59
CA ASP A 432 34.43 47.78 -25.78
C ASP A 432 34.24 49.12 -26.52
N LYS A 433 34.40 49.12 -27.85
CA LYS A 433 34.16 50.30 -28.70
C LYS A 433 32.68 50.53 -28.98
N MET A 434 31.89 49.46 -29.10
CA MET A 434 30.45 49.52 -29.32
C MET A 434 29.68 49.88 -28.05
N PHE A 435 30.12 49.38 -26.90
CA PHE A 435 29.42 49.49 -25.63
C PHE A 435 30.23 50.33 -24.65
N ASP A 436 29.99 51.64 -24.66
CA ASP A 436 30.54 52.55 -23.66
C ASP A 436 30.03 52.15 -22.25
N PRO A 437 30.93 51.87 -21.29
CA PRO A 437 30.53 51.55 -19.93
C PRO A 437 29.63 52.64 -19.34
N GLY A 438 28.44 52.25 -18.87
CA GLY A 438 27.49 53.17 -18.24
C GLY A 438 26.56 53.92 -19.18
N LYS A 439 26.68 53.76 -20.51
CA LYS A 439 25.66 54.26 -21.46
C LYS A 439 24.59 53.19 -21.70
N PRO A 440 23.33 53.58 -21.91
CA PRO A 440 22.29 52.62 -22.28
C PRO A 440 22.61 52.00 -23.64
N VAL A 441 22.44 50.69 -23.74
CA VAL A 441 22.61 49.95 -24.98
C VAL A 441 21.41 50.18 -25.90
N SER A 442 21.65 50.55 -27.16
CA SER A 442 20.56 50.78 -28.12
C SER A 442 19.94 49.45 -28.60
N THR A 443 18.73 49.51 -29.15
CA THR A 443 18.05 48.31 -29.68
C THR A 443 18.83 47.68 -30.83
N GLU A 444 19.47 48.50 -31.68
CA GLU A 444 20.33 48.05 -32.78
C GLU A 444 21.57 47.35 -32.24
N GLN A 445 22.21 47.91 -31.22
CA GLN A 445 23.38 47.31 -30.57
C GLN A 445 23.04 45.99 -29.88
N LEU A 446 21.83 45.86 -29.30
CA LEU A 446 21.35 44.60 -28.72
C LEU A 446 21.11 43.53 -29.80
N ALA A 447 20.55 43.92 -30.95
CA ALA A 447 20.34 42.98 -32.05
C ALA A 447 21.67 42.50 -32.66
N GLU A 448 22.66 43.39 -32.77
CA GLU A 448 24.01 43.02 -33.23
C GLU A 448 24.73 42.12 -32.22
N LEU A 449 24.61 42.41 -30.92
CA LEU A 449 25.15 41.56 -29.85
C LEU A 449 24.54 40.16 -29.87
N GLU A 450 23.21 40.06 -29.99
CA GLU A 450 22.49 38.78 -30.03
C GLU A 450 22.91 37.95 -31.24
N ALA A 451 22.91 38.54 -32.45
CA ALA A 451 23.31 37.84 -33.67
C ALA A 451 24.78 37.36 -33.60
N PHE A 452 25.65 38.17 -33.01
CA PHE A 452 27.06 37.80 -32.85
C PHE A 452 27.23 36.68 -31.82
N ALA A 453 26.55 36.78 -30.69
CA ALA A 453 26.59 35.76 -29.64
C ALA A 453 25.98 34.43 -30.10
N ASP A 454 24.92 34.46 -30.91
CA ASP A 454 24.33 33.27 -31.53
C ASP A 454 25.35 32.56 -32.43
N ASP A 455 26.02 33.27 -33.35
CA ASP A 455 27.02 32.67 -34.25
C ASP A 455 28.23 32.13 -33.48
N PHE A 456 28.74 32.90 -32.51
CA PHE A 456 29.85 32.47 -31.66
C PHE A 456 29.50 31.20 -30.86
N THR A 457 28.35 31.23 -30.18
CA THR A 457 27.88 30.10 -29.36
C THR A 457 27.66 28.87 -30.19
N LYS A 458 27.06 29.01 -31.38
CA LYS A 458 26.85 27.89 -32.31
C LYS A 458 28.17 27.22 -32.68
N ARG A 459 29.16 27.99 -33.13
CA ARG A 459 30.49 27.45 -33.51
C ARG A 459 31.19 26.81 -32.33
N LEU A 460 31.10 27.43 -31.15
CA LEU A 460 31.68 26.92 -29.91
C LEU A 460 31.03 25.58 -29.51
N MET A 461 29.70 25.48 -29.58
CA MET A 461 28.96 24.25 -29.29
C MET A 461 29.22 23.14 -30.31
N GLU A 462 29.36 23.48 -31.60
CA GLU A 462 29.75 22.52 -32.65
C GLU A 462 31.15 21.95 -32.41
N SER A 463 32.10 22.79 -31.98
CA SER A 463 33.45 22.36 -31.61
C SER A 463 33.44 21.39 -30.42
N LYS A 464 32.71 21.73 -29.35
CA LYS A 464 32.55 20.87 -28.16
C LYS A 464 31.85 19.55 -28.52
N LYS A 465 30.79 19.61 -29.33
CA LYS A 465 30.06 18.44 -29.82
C LYS A 465 30.99 17.50 -30.60
N LYS A 466 31.78 18.01 -31.55
CA LYS A 466 32.74 17.21 -32.33
C LYS A 466 33.72 16.47 -31.42
N ARG A 467 34.20 17.12 -30.36
CA ARG A 467 35.12 16.50 -29.39
C ARG A 467 34.43 15.42 -28.56
N ILE A 468 33.22 15.67 -28.07
CA ILE A 468 32.43 14.65 -27.37
C ILE A 468 32.16 13.47 -28.30
N ASP A 469 31.79 13.70 -29.55
CA ASP A 469 31.55 12.65 -30.54
C ASP A 469 32.80 11.80 -30.78
N GLN A 470 33.99 12.39 -30.81
CA GLN A 470 35.26 11.65 -30.87
C GLN A 470 35.48 10.74 -29.65
N ILE A 471 35.20 11.25 -28.44
CA ILE A 471 35.30 10.46 -27.20
C ILE A 471 34.27 9.32 -27.19
N LEU A 472 33.06 9.59 -27.70
CA LEU A 472 32.00 8.59 -27.83
C LEU A 472 32.36 7.51 -28.86
N ILE A 473 32.95 7.87 -30.00
CA ILE A 473 33.47 6.91 -30.99
C ILE A 473 34.55 6.02 -30.33
N GLU A 474 35.46 6.61 -29.55
CA GLU A 474 36.47 5.85 -28.80
C GLU A 474 35.83 4.88 -27.80
N SER A 475 34.81 5.33 -27.06
CA SER A 475 34.03 4.52 -26.11
C SER A 475 33.29 3.36 -26.81
N ASP A 476 32.59 3.66 -27.91
CA ASP A 476 31.79 2.69 -28.67
C ASP A 476 32.67 1.61 -29.29
N SER A 477 33.86 1.98 -29.78
CA SER A 477 34.87 1.03 -30.29
C SER A 477 35.34 0.01 -29.25
N ARG A 478 35.07 0.27 -27.97
CA ARG A 478 35.44 -0.57 -26.82
C ARG A 478 34.25 -1.30 -26.21
N GLY A 479 33.04 -1.07 -26.73
CA GLY A 479 31.80 -1.64 -26.21
C GLY A 479 31.37 -1.07 -24.85
N PHE A 480 31.88 0.10 -24.47
CA PHE A 480 31.42 0.77 -23.25
C PHE A 480 30.11 1.50 -23.52
N ARG A 481 29.16 1.39 -22.58
CA ARG A 481 27.89 2.14 -22.69
C ARG A 481 28.13 3.58 -22.26
N ARG A 482 27.41 4.51 -22.86
CA ARG A 482 27.53 5.95 -22.55
C ARG A 482 27.27 6.28 -21.08
N ILE A 483 26.36 5.55 -20.43
CA ILE A 483 26.08 5.70 -18.98
C ILE A 483 27.28 5.29 -18.12
N ASP A 484 28.09 4.32 -18.59
CA ASP A 484 29.24 3.84 -17.84
C ASP A 484 30.37 4.87 -17.85
N ILE A 485 30.57 5.58 -18.98
CA ILE A 485 31.52 6.70 -19.09
C ILE A 485 30.96 8.04 -18.57
N GLY A 486 29.79 8.02 -17.95
CA GLY A 486 29.20 9.16 -17.25
C GLY A 486 28.53 10.21 -18.12
N LEU A 487 28.11 9.89 -19.36
CA LEU A 487 27.29 10.77 -20.18
C LEU A 487 26.08 10.02 -20.76
N PRO A 488 24.96 9.94 -20.02
CA PRO A 488 23.73 9.35 -20.54
C PRO A 488 23.27 10.04 -21.83
N GLU A 489 22.62 9.28 -22.73
CA GLU A 489 22.12 9.81 -24.00
C GLU A 489 21.14 10.98 -23.83
N THR A 490 20.36 10.96 -22.75
CA THR A 490 19.45 12.06 -22.38
C THR A 490 20.20 13.36 -22.11
N VAL A 491 21.35 13.31 -21.44
CA VAL A 491 22.18 14.49 -21.15
C VAL A 491 22.81 15.01 -22.45
N TYR A 492 23.34 14.11 -23.28
CA TYR A 492 23.87 14.48 -24.59
C TYR A 492 22.79 15.18 -25.45
N LYS A 493 21.56 14.65 -25.44
CA LYS A 493 20.42 15.27 -26.16
C LYS A 493 19.92 16.56 -25.50
N ASP A 494 20.01 16.71 -24.19
CA ASP A 494 19.66 17.99 -23.54
C ASP A 494 20.66 19.09 -23.90
N ILE A 495 21.95 18.75 -23.95
CA ILE A 495 23.01 19.70 -24.29
C ILE A 495 23.02 20.01 -25.80
N PHE A 496 22.74 19.03 -26.67
CA PHE A 496 22.93 19.15 -28.13
C PHE A 496 21.72 18.81 -29.02
N GLY A 497 20.60 18.35 -28.46
CA GLY A 497 19.57 17.56 -29.18
C GLY A 497 18.29 18.28 -29.59
N THR A 498 18.15 19.58 -29.39
CA THR A 498 17.03 20.36 -29.94
C THR A 498 17.56 21.65 -30.53
N ASP A 499 17.57 21.78 -31.85
CA ASP A 499 17.55 23.02 -32.65
C ASP A 499 18.24 24.28 -32.08
N VAL A 500 19.34 24.15 -31.30
CA VAL A 500 20.21 25.28 -30.93
C VAL A 500 20.90 25.84 -32.17
N VAL A 501 20.86 25.08 -33.27
CA VAL A 501 21.11 25.56 -34.62
C VAL A 501 19.77 25.80 -35.31
N GLY A 502 19.10 26.90 -34.99
CA GLY A 502 18.01 27.37 -35.84
C GLY A 502 18.51 27.45 -37.29
N GLU A 503 17.73 26.94 -38.25
CA GLU A 503 18.01 27.14 -39.66
C GLU A 503 18.23 28.64 -39.92
N ILE A 504 19.40 28.98 -40.44
CA ILE A 504 19.70 30.35 -40.89
C ILE A 504 18.64 30.70 -41.94
N LYS A 505 17.81 31.72 -41.66
CA LYS A 505 17.08 32.39 -42.75
C LYS A 505 18.15 32.94 -43.70
N PRO A 506 18.25 32.49 -44.97
CA PRO A 506 19.35 32.84 -45.87
C PRO A 506 19.49 34.34 -46.17
N ASP A 507 18.50 35.15 -45.78
CA ASP A 507 18.33 36.52 -46.28
C ASP A 507 18.47 37.61 -45.20
N ALA A 508 19.03 37.33 -44.02
CA ALA A 508 19.45 38.41 -43.11
C ALA A 508 20.77 39.00 -43.62
N PRO A 509 20.82 40.28 -44.05
CA PRO A 509 22.06 40.90 -44.49
C PRO A 509 23.06 40.92 -43.33
N ALA A 510 24.28 40.47 -43.60
CA ALA A 510 25.37 40.54 -42.63
C ALA A 510 25.55 41.99 -42.13
N PRO A 511 25.79 42.21 -40.82
CA PRO A 511 26.13 43.53 -40.31
C PRO A 511 27.29 44.13 -41.08
N ALA A 512 27.14 45.38 -41.52
CA ALA A 512 28.18 46.09 -42.26
C ALA A 512 29.42 46.29 -41.37
N GLY A 513 30.49 45.54 -41.64
CA GLY A 513 31.75 45.60 -40.86
C GLY A 513 32.38 44.25 -40.49
N LEU A 514 31.74 43.14 -40.87
CA LEU A 514 32.31 41.79 -40.80
C LEU A 514 32.89 41.41 -42.17
N GLU A 515 34.16 41.71 -42.41
CA GLU A 515 34.92 40.88 -43.34
C GLU A 515 34.91 39.47 -42.72
N LYS A 516 34.24 38.53 -43.40
CA LYS A 516 34.26 37.12 -43.03
C LYS A 516 35.72 36.72 -42.82
N LEU A 517 36.05 36.12 -41.67
CA LEU A 517 37.13 35.12 -41.67
C LEU A 517 36.78 34.19 -42.82
N SER A 518 37.62 34.18 -43.85
CA SER A 518 37.32 33.40 -45.04
C SER A 518 37.13 31.94 -44.63
N ASP A 519 36.24 31.21 -45.30
CA ASP A 519 36.09 29.76 -45.06
C ASP A 519 37.46 29.05 -45.18
N ASP A 520 38.38 29.62 -45.97
CA ASP A 520 39.78 29.20 -46.10
C ASP A 520 40.64 29.48 -44.85
N GLU A 521 40.50 30.62 -44.18
CA GLU A 521 41.20 30.88 -42.90
C GLU A 521 40.67 29.99 -41.78
N LEU A 522 39.37 29.74 -41.76
CA LEU A 522 38.72 28.82 -40.83
C LEU A 522 39.13 27.36 -41.07
N GLN A 523 39.17 26.93 -42.33
CA GLN A 523 39.63 25.60 -42.70
C GLN A 523 41.12 25.41 -42.39
N ARG A 524 41.94 26.45 -42.60
CA ARG A 524 43.36 26.44 -42.27
C ARG A 524 43.61 26.34 -40.76
N MET A 525 42.85 27.06 -39.95
CA MET A 525 42.88 26.92 -38.48
C MET A 525 42.40 25.53 -38.04
N LEU A 526 41.39 24.95 -38.70
CA LEU A 526 40.89 23.60 -38.43
C LEU A 526 41.89 22.49 -38.82
N ASP A 527 42.64 22.69 -39.91
CA ASP A 527 43.67 21.76 -40.38
C ASP A 527 44.94 21.83 -39.52
N GLU A 528 45.31 23.01 -39.03
CA GLU A 528 46.41 23.19 -38.05
C GLU A 528 46.08 22.53 -36.70
N MET A 529 44.80 22.51 -36.30
CA MET A 529 44.30 21.76 -35.12
C MET A 529 44.29 20.23 -35.28
N GLY A 530 44.40 19.70 -36.50
CA GLY A 530 44.42 18.25 -36.77
C GLY A 530 45.83 17.64 -36.88
N GLY A 531 46.86 18.48 -36.99
CA GLY A 531 48.24 18.07 -37.32
C GLY A 531 49.26 18.07 -36.17
N ALA A 532 48.91 18.56 -34.99
CA ALA A 532 49.79 18.51 -33.82
C ALA A 532 49.55 17.22 -33.02
N GLN A 533 50.40 16.20 -33.28
CA GLN A 533 50.57 15.03 -32.42
C GLN A 533 51.56 15.33 -31.28
#